data_AF-A0A919ERI0-F1
#
_entry.id   AF-A0A919ERI0-F1
#
_cell.length_a   1.000
_cell.length_b   1.000
_cell.length_c   1.000
_cell.angle_alpha   90.00
_cell.angle_beta   90.00
_cell.angle_gamma   90.00
#
_symmetry.space_group_name_H-M   'P 1'
#
loop_
_entity.id
_entity.type
_entity.pdbx_description
1 polymer ?
#
loop_
_entity_poly.entity_id
_entity_poly.type
_entity_poly.pdbx_seq_one_letter_code
_entity_poly.pdbx_strand_id
1 'polypeptide(L)'
;MEAPLYPDFPLVPSTPSGGQPAFWVGPRHLAGDDKRLYDAVADTLTGLGWSSLTIVRGRDEPDGDRQVLRSTVLHISPDTLRWAQWCLPDEPFYLGELPIAWQISARPGTSSPLAGWSAYFTPDVPGEAVADFLVALDARDQPAVPFTGPEVVLDAVAAHGWLRDIDQPEAAATDPTFTSHISLGEVPPLIQDGDPRALTTSADEAGPAGWQAWAEPALGARCLWVASFGSSVPHELVAAFAASLSSTAPVLRRVLPEATHERLLRAPAI
;
A
#
# COMPACT_ATOMS: atom_id res chain seq x y z
N MET A 1 62.64 3.71 26.78
CA MET A 1 62.13 4.77 25.88
C MET A 1 62.35 4.25 24.48
N GLU A 2 61.36 3.56 23.90
CA GLU A 2 60.26 4.15 23.10
C GLU A 2 60.82 4.80 21.82
N ALA A 3 60.27 4.67 20.61
CA ALA A 3 59.36 3.76 19.92
C ALA A 3 59.56 4.12 18.42
N PRO A 4 59.40 3.21 17.45
CA PRO A 4 59.53 3.53 16.03
C PRO A 4 58.26 4.22 15.54
N LEU A 5 58.39 5.39 14.89
CA LEU A 5 57.25 6.09 14.28
C LEU A 5 57.22 5.87 12.76
N TYR A 6 56.13 5.22 12.35
CA TYR A 6 55.51 5.11 11.02
C TYR A 6 56.17 4.20 9.97
N PRO A 7 55.42 3.16 9.58
CA PRO A 7 55.13 2.94 8.17
C PRO A 7 53.63 3.09 7.88
N ASP A 8 53.37 3.77 6.77
CA ASP A 8 52.33 3.53 5.78
C ASP A 8 50.87 3.50 6.22
N PHE A 9 50.22 4.63 5.91
CA PHE A 9 48.78 4.79 5.76
C PHE A 9 48.16 3.69 4.90
N PRO A 10 47.15 2.95 5.39
CA PRO A 10 46.15 2.37 4.51
C PRO A 10 45.25 3.50 4.00
N LEU A 11 45.12 3.61 2.67
CA LEU A 11 44.08 4.39 2.00
C LEU A 11 42.70 3.95 2.50
N VAL A 12 42.16 4.67 3.47
CA VAL A 12 40.74 4.62 3.80
C VAL A 12 40.00 5.23 2.61
N PRO A 13 39.07 4.52 1.96
CA PRO A 13 38.18 5.15 0.99
C PRO A 13 37.36 6.19 1.74
N SER A 14 37.48 7.44 1.31
CA SER A 14 36.68 8.55 1.80
C SER A 14 35.20 8.22 1.64
N THR A 15 34.49 7.88 2.72
CA THR A 15 33.04 7.79 2.72
C THR A 15 32.48 9.20 2.51
N PRO A 16 31.62 9.43 1.50
CA PRO A 16 30.92 10.69 1.40
C PRO A 16 29.94 10.84 2.56
N SER A 17 29.92 12.05 3.11
CA SER A 17 29.00 12.63 4.08
C SER A 17 27.67 11.90 4.34
N GLY A 18 27.51 11.38 5.56
CA GLY A 18 26.30 11.56 6.39
C GLY A 18 24.95 10.97 5.95
N GLY A 19 24.86 10.23 4.84
CA GLY A 19 23.65 9.51 4.47
C GLY A 19 23.49 8.22 5.28
N GLN A 20 22.28 7.91 5.77
CA GLN A 20 22.03 6.55 6.25
C GLN A 20 22.31 5.55 5.13
N PRO A 21 23.00 4.42 5.42
CA PRO A 21 23.31 3.42 4.42
C PRO A 21 22.02 2.91 3.79
N ALA A 22 21.99 2.85 2.46
CA ALA A 22 20.88 2.29 1.72
C ALA A 22 21.19 0.83 1.35
N PHE A 23 20.16 0.01 1.28
CA PHE A 23 20.24 -1.42 1.02
C PHE A 23 19.29 -1.77 -0.12
N TRP A 24 19.75 -2.63 -1.03
CA TRP A 24 18.88 -3.40 -1.89
C TRP A 24 18.30 -4.56 -1.10
N VAL A 25 16.98 -4.62 -1.01
CA VAL A 25 16.26 -5.51 -0.10
C VAL A 25 15.17 -6.30 -0.81
N GLY A 26 15.01 -7.58 -0.45
CA GLY A 26 13.89 -8.41 -0.88
C GLY A 26 13.53 -9.48 0.15
N PRO A 27 12.33 -10.09 0.07
CA PRO A 27 11.29 -9.80 -0.93
C PRO A 27 10.53 -8.49 -0.64
N ARG A 28 9.98 -7.86 -1.68
CA ARG A 28 9.36 -6.52 -1.60
C ARG A 28 8.23 -6.45 -0.59
N HIS A 29 7.37 -7.48 -0.55
CA HIS A 29 6.23 -7.57 0.36
C HIS A 29 6.59 -7.54 1.86
N LEU A 30 7.85 -7.77 2.22
CA LEU A 30 8.34 -7.68 3.60
C LEU A 30 9.24 -6.45 3.86
N ALA A 31 9.55 -5.66 2.84
CA ALA A 31 10.56 -4.61 2.92
C ALA A 31 10.05 -3.29 3.53
N GLY A 32 8.74 -3.18 3.80
CA GLY A 32 8.13 -1.94 4.30
C GLY A 32 8.16 -0.79 3.28
N ASP A 33 7.90 0.43 3.76
CA ASP A 33 7.80 1.66 2.95
C ASP A 33 8.98 2.64 3.13
N ASP A 34 10.03 2.26 3.85
CA ASP A 34 11.14 3.15 4.24
C ASP A 34 10.72 4.35 5.12
N LYS A 35 9.54 4.32 5.75
CA LYS A 35 8.87 5.46 6.41
C LYS A 35 8.61 6.64 5.46
N ARG A 36 8.45 6.34 4.17
CA ARG A 36 8.32 7.33 3.09
C ARG A 36 7.11 7.05 2.22
N LEU A 37 6.12 6.29 2.69
CA LEU A 37 4.91 5.99 1.94
C LEU A 37 4.22 7.25 1.43
N TYR A 38 4.12 8.30 2.26
CA TYR A 38 3.56 9.58 1.81
C TYR A 38 4.36 10.15 0.63
N ASP A 39 5.68 10.33 0.79
CA ASP A 39 6.53 10.91 -0.24
C ASP A 39 6.47 10.09 -1.53
N ALA A 40 6.61 8.76 -1.45
CA ALA A 40 6.62 7.87 -2.60
C ALA A 40 5.31 7.96 -3.41
N VAL A 41 4.18 8.00 -2.72
CA VAL A 41 2.86 8.13 -3.36
C VAL A 41 2.64 9.54 -3.88
N ALA A 42 2.96 10.57 -3.09
CA ALA A 42 2.80 11.96 -3.49
C ALA A 42 3.69 12.34 -4.68
N ASP A 43 4.93 11.84 -4.74
CA ASP A 43 5.85 12.02 -5.87
C ASP A 43 5.30 11.34 -7.13
N THR A 44 4.75 10.13 -7.00
CA THR A 44 4.10 9.42 -8.10
C THR A 44 2.91 10.21 -8.64
N LEU A 45 2.01 10.64 -7.77
CA LEU A 45 0.83 11.44 -8.14
C LEU A 45 1.23 12.77 -8.81
N THR A 46 2.26 13.43 -8.28
CA THR A 46 2.82 14.65 -8.87
C THR A 46 3.40 14.37 -10.27
N GLY A 47 4.12 13.27 -10.44
CA GLY A 47 4.67 12.83 -11.73
C GLY A 47 3.59 12.51 -12.77
N LEU A 48 2.41 12.04 -12.33
CA LEU A 48 1.22 11.83 -13.15
C LEU A 48 0.44 13.13 -13.41
N GLY A 49 0.88 14.27 -12.87
CA GLY A 49 0.23 15.57 -13.06
C GLY A 49 -1.02 15.80 -12.19
N TRP A 50 -1.23 15.00 -11.15
CA TRP A 50 -2.34 15.21 -10.22
C TRP A 50 -2.08 16.45 -9.35
N SER A 51 -3.14 17.20 -9.09
CA SER A 51 -3.05 18.42 -8.27
C SER A 51 -3.25 18.09 -6.80
N SER A 52 -2.38 18.61 -5.93
CA SER A 52 -2.48 18.46 -4.48
C SER A 52 -3.19 19.66 -3.83
N LEU A 53 -4.05 19.37 -2.86
CA LEU A 53 -4.80 20.33 -2.06
C LEU A 53 -4.67 19.94 -0.58
N THR A 54 -4.22 20.86 0.25
CA THR A 54 -4.19 20.67 1.70
C THR A 54 -5.44 21.30 2.33
N ILE A 55 -6.23 20.50 3.02
CA ILE A 55 -7.42 20.93 3.75
C ILE A 55 -7.12 20.89 5.24
N VAL A 56 -7.29 22.02 5.92
CA VAL A 56 -7.16 22.12 7.37
C VAL A 56 -8.56 22.25 7.98
N ARG A 57 -8.99 21.26 8.76
CA ARG A 57 -10.26 21.27 9.51
C ARG A 57 -9.98 21.32 11.00
N GLY A 58 -10.56 22.29 11.70
CA GLY A 58 -10.62 22.28 13.16
C GLY A 58 -11.76 21.36 13.63
N ARG A 59 -11.48 20.51 14.62
CA ARG A 59 -12.50 19.77 15.37
C ARG A 59 -12.47 20.23 16.82
N ASP A 60 -13.64 20.59 17.35
CA ASP A 60 -13.85 20.73 18.79
C ASP A 60 -14.08 19.32 19.37
N GLU A 61 -13.23 18.90 20.31
CA GLU A 61 -13.48 17.67 21.06
C GLU A 61 -14.59 17.88 22.08
N PRO A 62 -15.47 16.88 22.29
CA PRO A 62 -16.64 17.02 23.16
C PRO A 62 -16.29 17.21 24.65
N ASP A 63 -15.02 17.06 25.08
CA ASP A 63 -14.63 17.03 26.49
C ASP A 63 -13.44 17.96 26.87
N GLY A 64 -13.19 19.04 26.11
CA GLY A 64 -12.28 20.10 26.57
C GLY A 64 -11.78 21.06 25.51
N ASP A 65 -11.25 22.21 25.97
CA ASP A 65 -10.74 23.40 25.24
C ASP A 65 -9.59 23.14 24.22
N ARG A 66 -9.49 21.94 23.66
CA ARG A 66 -8.45 21.52 22.73
C ARG A 66 -9.02 21.40 21.32
N GLN A 67 -8.78 22.42 20.50
CA GLN A 67 -8.98 22.32 19.06
C GLN A 67 -7.92 21.40 18.46
N VAL A 68 -8.36 20.31 17.84
CA VAL A 68 -7.48 19.44 17.04
C VAL A 68 -7.56 19.91 15.59
N LEU A 69 -6.45 20.46 15.09
CA LEU A 69 -6.29 20.78 13.67
C LEU A 69 -5.94 19.51 12.92
N ARG A 70 -6.84 19.06 12.04
CA ARG A 70 -6.58 17.97 11.10
C ARG A 70 -6.18 18.56 9.76
N SER A 71 -4.99 18.24 9.29
CA SER A 71 -4.57 18.50 7.91
C SER A 71 -4.73 17.23 7.09
N THR A 72 -5.66 17.24 6.15
CA THR A 72 -5.82 16.18 5.13
C THR A 72 -5.20 16.67 3.83
N VAL A 73 -4.38 15.83 3.20
CA VAL A 73 -3.85 16.11 1.86
C VAL A 73 -4.65 15.31 0.85
N LEU A 74 -5.21 15.99 -0.14
CA LEU A 74 -6.01 15.42 -1.20
C LEU A 74 -5.34 15.67 -2.55
N HIS A 75 -5.10 14.62 -3.31
CA HIS A 75 -4.64 14.69 -4.68
C HIS A 75 -5.79 14.38 -5.63
N ILE A 76 -5.96 15.15 -6.69
CA ILE A 76 -7.06 15.02 -7.65
C ILE A 76 -6.48 14.90 -9.06
N SER A 77 -6.95 13.92 -9.83
CA SER A 77 -6.54 13.74 -11.23
C SER A 77 -6.99 14.91 -12.12
N PRO A 78 -6.30 15.19 -13.24
CA PRO A 78 -6.64 16.29 -14.15
C PRO A 78 -8.10 16.26 -14.67
N ASP A 79 -8.65 15.07 -14.89
CA ASP A 79 -10.04 14.87 -15.33
C ASP A 79 -11.05 14.84 -14.18
N THR A 80 -10.59 14.97 -12.93
CA THR A 80 -11.39 14.96 -11.69
C THR A 80 -12.15 13.65 -11.42
N LEU A 81 -11.81 12.55 -12.09
CA LEU A 81 -12.47 11.26 -11.90
C LEU A 81 -11.81 10.40 -10.83
N ARG A 82 -10.60 10.75 -10.38
CA ARG A 82 -9.84 10.02 -9.36
C ARG A 82 -9.35 10.97 -8.29
N TRP A 83 -9.21 10.45 -7.08
CA TRP A 83 -8.53 11.17 -6.01
C TRP A 83 -7.83 10.20 -5.07
N ALA A 84 -6.79 10.72 -4.41
CA ALA A 84 -6.05 10.02 -3.38
C ALA A 84 -5.97 10.93 -2.15
N GLN A 85 -6.36 10.41 -1.00
CA GLN A 85 -6.40 11.12 0.27
C GLN A 85 -5.40 10.50 1.24
N TRP A 86 -4.57 11.34 1.83
CA TRP A 86 -3.73 10.99 2.97
C TRP A 86 -4.51 11.21 4.26
N CYS A 87 -4.83 10.13 4.98
CA CYS A 87 -5.76 10.13 6.10
C CYS A 87 -5.09 10.36 7.46
N LEU A 88 -3.92 9.74 7.72
CA LEU A 88 -3.20 9.75 9.01
C LEU A 88 -4.06 9.28 10.22
N PRO A 89 -3.48 8.94 11.40
CA PRO A 89 -4.12 8.12 12.45
C PRO A 89 -5.30 8.76 13.19
N ASP A 90 -5.79 9.89 12.69
CA ASP A 90 -6.93 10.61 13.20
C ASP A 90 -8.27 10.02 12.72
N GLU A 91 -8.28 9.14 11.72
CA GLU A 91 -9.47 8.37 11.34
C GLU A 91 -9.71 7.16 12.27
N PRO A 92 -10.94 6.92 12.74
CA PRO A 92 -11.27 5.79 13.63
C PRO A 92 -11.33 4.45 12.89
N PHE A 93 -10.96 4.41 11.61
CA PHE A 93 -11.06 3.22 10.77
C PHE A 93 -9.70 2.51 10.70
N TYR A 94 -9.71 1.20 10.93
CA TYR A 94 -8.51 0.36 11.02
C TYR A 94 -8.67 -0.88 10.13
N LEU A 95 -7.56 -1.31 9.54
CA LEU A 95 -7.45 -2.59 8.82
C LEU A 95 -6.38 -3.44 9.51
N GLY A 96 -6.75 -4.62 10.00
CA GLY A 96 -5.83 -5.50 10.74
C GLY A 96 -5.16 -4.81 11.94
N GLU A 97 -5.91 -4.02 12.70
CA GLU A 97 -5.43 -3.19 13.82
C GLU A 97 -4.49 -2.04 13.43
N LEU A 98 -4.27 -1.78 12.15
CA LEU A 98 -3.45 -0.68 11.64
C LEU A 98 -4.32 0.49 11.15
N PRO A 99 -3.92 1.75 11.40
CA PRO A 99 -4.66 2.89 10.90
C PRO A 99 -4.54 2.97 9.37
N ILE A 100 -5.49 3.65 8.72
CA ILE A 100 -5.37 3.97 7.29
C ILE A 100 -4.34 5.09 7.08
N ALA A 101 -3.47 4.88 6.11
CA ALA A 101 -2.54 5.89 5.62
C ALA A 101 -3.08 6.58 4.36
N TRP A 102 -3.46 5.79 3.36
CA TRP A 102 -4.01 6.27 2.09
C TRP A 102 -5.38 5.68 1.78
N GLN A 103 -6.28 6.53 1.28
CA GLN A 103 -7.50 6.12 0.57
C GLN A 103 -7.39 6.59 -0.89
N ILE A 104 -7.61 5.69 -1.84
CA ILE A 104 -7.65 6.01 -3.27
C ILE A 104 -9.04 5.64 -3.80
N SER A 105 -9.67 6.53 -4.54
CA SER A 105 -11.02 6.33 -5.05
C SER A 105 -11.14 6.83 -6.48
N ALA A 106 -12.10 6.26 -7.20
CA ALA A 106 -12.49 6.78 -8.50
C ALA A 106 -14.00 6.73 -8.70
N ARG A 107 -14.49 7.53 -9.64
CA ARG A 107 -15.91 7.63 -10.02
C ARG A 107 -16.09 7.41 -11.52
N PRO A 108 -17.27 6.90 -11.96
CA PRO A 108 -17.52 6.60 -13.37
C PRO A 108 -17.70 7.84 -14.26
N GLY A 109 -18.00 9.01 -13.67
CA GLY A 109 -18.19 10.25 -14.41
C GLY A 109 -18.32 11.46 -13.50
N THR A 110 -18.14 12.66 -14.07
CA THR A 110 -18.12 13.93 -13.33
C THR A 110 -19.47 14.31 -12.71
N SER A 111 -20.57 13.76 -13.24
CA SER A 111 -21.93 13.94 -12.72
C SER A 111 -22.22 13.10 -11.47
N SER A 112 -21.39 12.10 -11.14
CA SER A 112 -21.51 11.33 -9.90
C SER A 112 -20.73 12.02 -8.79
N PRO A 113 -21.37 12.44 -7.69
CA PRO A 113 -20.66 13.01 -6.54
C PRO A 113 -19.99 11.92 -5.67
N LEU A 114 -20.35 10.65 -5.86
CA LEU A 114 -19.87 9.53 -5.04
C LEU A 114 -18.78 8.73 -5.76
N ALA A 115 -17.89 8.13 -4.97
CA ALA A 115 -16.95 7.12 -5.43
C ALA A 115 -17.71 5.90 -5.97
N GLY A 116 -17.26 5.39 -7.12
CA GLY A 116 -17.68 4.08 -7.62
C GLY A 116 -16.98 2.93 -6.90
N TRP A 117 -15.78 3.18 -6.36
CA TRP A 117 -15.02 2.24 -5.54
C TRP A 117 -13.95 2.99 -4.74
N SER A 118 -13.43 2.34 -3.69
CA SER A 118 -12.27 2.82 -2.94
C SER A 118 -11.31 1.68 -2.62
N ALA A 119 -10.02 2.02 -2.53
CA ALA A 119 -8.94 1.18 -2.06
C ALA A 119 -8.24 1.87 -0.87
N TYR A 120 -7.84 1.08 0.11
CA TYR A 120 -7.32 1.55 1.39
C TYR A 120 -6.00 0.87 1.69
N PHE A 121 -5.05 1.64 2.18
CA PHE A 121 -3.69 1.18 2.44
C PHE A 121 -3.24 1.66 3.82
N THR A 122 -2.72 0.75 4.64
CA THR A 122 -2.12 1.08 5.94
C THR A 122 -0.70 1.60 5.76
N PRO A 123 -0.05 2.12 6.83
CA PRO A 123 1.40 2.31 6.86
C PRO A 123 2.15 1.03 6.49
N ASP A 124 3.43 1.20 6.13
CA ASP A 124 4.38 0.13 5.80
C ASP A 124 4.04 -0.73 4.56
N VAL A 125 2.92 -0.48 3.86
CA VAL A 125 2.70 -1.08 2.54
C VAL A 125 3.85 -0.65 1.59
N PRO A 126 4.41 -1.54 0.77
CA PRO A 126 5.47 -1.15 -0.17
C PRO A 126 4.98 -0.03 -1.10
N GLY A 127 5.62 1.14 -1.02
CA GLY A 127 5.22 2.33 -1.77
C GLY A 127 5.23 2.12 -3.28
N GLU A 128 6.12 1.26 -3.79
CA GLU A 128 6.19 0.87 -5.20
C GLU A 128 4.92 0.15 -5.67
N ALA A 129 4.31 -0.67 -4.82
CA ALA A 129 3.07 -1.38 -5.18
C ALA A 129 1.88 -0.42 -5.27
N VAL A 130 1.81 0.57 -4.37
CA VAL A 130 0.81 1.65 -4.44
C VAL A 130 1.08 2.55 -5.65
N ALA A 131 2.34 2.83 -5.97
CA ALA A 131 2.72 3.61 -7.14
C ALA A 131 2.31 2.91 -8.45
N ASP A 132 2.60 1.62 -8.60
CA ASP A 132 2.21 0.84 -9.80
C ASP A 132 0.68 0.73 -9.93
N PHE A 133 -0.05 0.62 -8.81
CA PHE A 133 -1.52 0.73 -8.80
C PHE A 133 -2.00 2.09 -9.33
N LEU A 134 -1.37 3.19 -8.89
CA LEU A 134 -1.72 4.55 -9.32
C LEU A 134 -1.39 4.81 -10.79
N VAL A 135 -0.25 4.32 -11.27
CA VAL A 135 0.13 4.39 -12.69
C VAL A 135 -0.89 3.63 -13.55
N ALA A 136 -1.29 2.43 -13.14
CA ALA A 136 -2.32 1.66 -13.82
C ALA A 136 -3.69 2.36 -13.78
N LEU A 137 -4.03 3.03 -12.68
CA LEU A 137 -5.26 3.79 -12.53
C LEU A 137 -5.31 5.05 -13.42
N ASP A 138 -4.20 5.78 -13.50
CA ASP A 138 -4.09 6.99 -14.31
C ASP A 138 -4.17 6.70 -15.80
N ALA A 139 -3.60 5.58 -16.24
CA ALA A 139 -3.61 5.14 -17.64
C ALA A 139 -5.00 4.74 -18.19
N ARG A 140 -6.03 4.63 -17.34
CA ARG A 140 -7.38 4.19 -17.76
C ARG A 140 -8.23 5.37 -18.20
N ASP A 141 -8.92 5.28 -19.32
CA ASP A 141 -9.95 6.25 -19.69
C ASP A 141 -11.23 6.13 -18.83
N GLN A 142 -11.56 4.90 -18.40
CA GLN A 142 -12.75 4.57 -17.62
C GLN A 142 -12.34 3.92 -16.30
N PRO A 143 -12.10 4.70 -15.22
CA PRO A 143 -11.48 4.18 -14.01
C PRO A 143 -12.40 3.29 -13.17
N ALA A 144 -13.71 3.30 -13.41
CA ALA A 144 -14.69 2.52 -12.66
C ALA A 144 -15.24 1.28 -13.41
N VAL A 145 -14.82 1.06 -14.67
CA VAL A 145 -15.33 -0.05 -15.49
C VAL A 145 -14.32 -1.21 -15.43
N PRO A 146 -14.69 -2.41 -14.95
CA PRO A 146 -13.83 -3.58 -15.02
C PRO A 146 -13.76 -4.15 -16.45
N PHE A 147 -12.61 -4.69 -16.85
CA PHE A 147 -12.39 -5.29 -18.18
C PHE A 147 -12.06 -6.80 -18.11
N THR A 148 -11.62 -7.31 -16.96
CA THR A 148 -11.19 -8.69 -16.72
C THR A 148 -11.88 -9.25 -15.47
N GLY A 149 -11.85 -10.58 -15.34
CA GLY A 149 -12.32 -11.26 -14.13
C GLY A 149 -11.27 -11.25 -13.01
N PRO A 150 -11.62 -11.81 -11.84
CA PRO A 150 -10.74 -11.84 -10.66
C PRO A 150 -9.48 -12.69 -10.85
N GLU A 151 -9.47 -13.62 -11.81
CA GLU A 151 -8.35 -14.53 -12.09
C GLU A 151 -7.03 -13.82 -12.38
N VAL A 152 -7.08 -12.61 -12.97
CA VAL A 152 -5.87 -11.85 -13.33
C VAL A 152 -5.02 -11.45 -12.11
N VAL A 153 -5.66 -11.32 -10.94
CA VAL A 153 -4.96 -10.98 -9.69
C VAL A 153 -4.12 -12.17 -9.22
N LEU A 154 -4.69 -13.38 -9.28
CA LEU A 154 -3.99 -14.61 -8.90
C LEU A 154 -2.93 -15.00 -9.93
N ASP A 155 -3.18 -14.76 -11.21
CA ASP A 155 -2.18 -14.94 -12.27
C ASP A 155 -0.98 -14.01 -12.08
N ALA A 156 -1.23 -12.75 -11.70
CA ALA A 156 -0.17 -11.76 -11.46
C ALA A 156 0.81 -12.19 -10.34
N VAL A 157 0.31 -12.75 -9.24
CA VAL A 157 1.17 -13.23 -8.15
C VAL A 157 1.79 -14.59 -8.46
N ALA A 158 1.04 -15.49 -9.13
CA ALA A 158 1.55 -16.79 -9.54
C ALA A 158 2.70 -16.67 -10.53
N ALA A 159 2.69 -15.65 -11.41
CA ALA A 159 3.80 -15.34 -12.31
C ALA A 159 5.12 -15.04 -11.57
N HIS A 160 5.05 -14.64 -10.30
CA HIS A 160 6.20 -14.40 -9.42
C HIS A 160 6.41 -15.51 -8.38
N GLY A 161 5.79 -16.67 -8.58
CA GLY A 161 6.01 -17.87 -7.77
C GLY A 161 5.20 -17.93 -6.48
N TRP A 162 4.21 -17.06 -6.28
CA TRP A 162 3.26 -17.22 -5.18
C TRP A 162 2.37 -18.46 -5.43
N LEU A 163 1.97 -19.09 -4.34
CA LEU A 163 1.20 -20.33 -4.34
C LEU A 163 -0.28 -19.98 -4.21
N ARG A 164 -1.11 -20.47 -5.14
CA ARG A 164 -2.57 -20.43 -4.96
C ARG A 164 -2.97 -21.32 -3.79
N ASP A 165 -3.97 -20.91 -3.04
CA ASP A 165 -4.52 -21.69 -1.93
C ASP A 165 -5.07 -23.03 -2.45
N ILE A 166 -4.87 -24.12 -1.70
CA ILE A 166 -5.30 -25.46 -2.12
C ILE A 166 -6.81 -25.63 -1.97
N ASP A 167 -7.39 -25.05 -0.93
CA ASP A 167 -8.80 -25.14 -0.61
C ASP A 167 -9.61 -24.12 -1.42
N GLN A 168 -9.02 -22.97 -1.76
CA GLN A 168 -9.64 -21.89 -2.53
C GLN A 168 -8.73 -21.32 -3.65
N PRO A 169 -8.34 -22.13 -4.65
CA PRO A 169 -7.37 -21.75 -5.68
C PRO A 169 -7.83 -20.62 -6.63
N GLU A 170 -9.12 -20.33 -6.64
CA GLU A 170 -9.75 -19.24 -7.37
C GLU A 170 -9.92 -17.95 -6.55
N ALA A 171 -9.68 -17.98 -5.24
CA ALA A 171 -9.93 -16.85 -4.36
C ALA A 171 -8.70 -16.40 -3.56
N ALA A 172 -7.65 -17.21 -3.39
CA ALA A 172 -6.52 -16.82 -2.56
C ALA A 172 -5.17 -17.31 -3.09
N ALA A 173 -4.12 -16.57 -2.73
CA ALA A 173 -2.73 -16.94 -2.91
C ALA A 173 -1.85 -16.43 -1.76
N THR A 174 -0.73 -17.09 -1.54
CA THR A 174 0.24 -16.75 -0.50
C THR A 174 1.67 -16.85 -1.03
N ASP A 175 2.57 -16.05 -0.48
CA ASP A 175 3.98 -16.15 -0.83
C ASP A 175 4.57 -17.51 -0.36
N PRO A 176 5.68 -17.99 -0.95
CA PRO A 176 6.25 -19.28 -0.60
C PRO A 176 6.67 -19.45 0.87
N THR A 177 6.79 -18.35 1.62
CA THR A 177 7.14 -18.38 3.05
C THR A 177 5.96 -18.23 3.99
N PHE A 178 4.73 -18.13 3.46
CA PHE A 178 3.47 -17.98 4.23
C PHE A 178 3.51 -16.80 5.20
N THR A 179 4.07 -15.68 4.74
CA THR A 179 4.15 -14.41 5.47
C THR A 179 3.36 -13.29 4.82
N SER A 180 2.85 -13.50 3.62
CA SER A 180 1.99 -12.57 2.91
C SER A 180 0.95 -13.30 2.09
N HIS A 181 -0.21 -12.66 2.01
CA HIS A 181 -1.41 -13.25 1.49
C HIS A 181 -2.14 -12.23 0.62
N ILE A 182 -2.86 -12.75 -0.37
CA ILE A 182 -3.88 -12.00 -1.11
C ILE A 182 -5.11 -12.89 -1.23
N SER A 183 -6.27 -12.35 -0.90
CA SER A 183 -7.52 -13.12 -0.94
C SER A 183 -8.71 -12.25 -1.38
N LEU A 184 -9.60 -12.86 -2.15
CA LEU A 184 -10.92 -12.35 -2.47
C LEU A 184 -11.90 -12.88 -1.43
N GLY A 185 -12.49 -11.98 -0.66
CA GLY A 185 -13.40 -12.35 0.42
C GLY A 185 -14.26 -11.18 0.85
N GLU A 186 -15.02 -11.37 1.92
CA GLU A 186 -15.86 -10.32 2.47
C GLU A 186 -15.02 -9.09 2.86
N VAL A 187 -15.42 -7.94 2.35
CA VAL A 187 -14.74 -6.67 2.60
C VAL A 187 -15.04 -6.21 4.03
N PRO A 188 -14.04 -5.68 4.79
CA PRO A 188 -14.29 -5.13 6.11
C PRO A 188 -15.40 -4.08 6.11
N PRO A 189 -16.20 -3.99 7.19
CA PRO A 189 -17.21 -2.94 7.31
C PRO A 189 -16.53 -1.57 7.24
N LEU A 190 -17.19 -0.59 6.60
CA LEU A 190 -16.73 0.81 6.38
C LEU A 190 -15.86 1.08 5.13
N ILE A 191 -15.47 0.06 4.37
CA ILE A 191 -14.87 0.28 3.05
C ILE A 191 -15.93 0.89 2.12
N GLN A 192 -15.67 2.09 1.61
CA GLN A 192 -16.60 2.80 0.74
C GLN A 192 -16.58 2.19 -0.67
N ASP A 193 -17.74 1.71 -1.10
CA ASP A 193 -17.93 1.15 -2.43
C ASP A 193 -19.21 1.70 -3.09
N GLY A 194 -19.21 1.76 -4.42
CA GLY A 194 -20.36 2.21 -5.20
C GLY A 194 -21.43 1.12 -5.40
N ASP A 195 -21.15 -0.13 -5.04
CA ASP A 195 -22.12 -1.22 -5.09
C ASP A 195 -23.22 -1.01 -4.04
N PRO A 196 -24.47 -0.73 -4.46
CA PRO A 196 -25.57 -0.54 -3.53
C PRO A 196 -25.87 -1.79 -2.69
N ARG A 197 -25.42 -2.98 -3.11
CA ARG A 197 -25.56 -4.20 -2.30
C ARG A 197 -24.81 -4.11 -0.98
N ALA A 198 -23.72 -3.34 -0.91
CA ALA A 198 -23.03 -3.03 0.34
C ALA A 198 -23.94 -2.36 1.38
N LEU A 199 -25.04 -1.74 0.95
CA LEU A 199 -26.02 -1.07 1.82
C LEU A 199 -27.23 -1.94 2.17
N THR A 200 -27.41 -3.10 1.53
CA THR A 200 -28.62 -3.94 1.65
C THR A 200 -28.38 -5.31 2.24
N THR A 201 -27.12 -5.75 2.39
CA THR A 201 -26.79 -7.05 2.97
C THR A 201 -27.30 -7.12 4.42
N SER A 202 -28.16 -8.10 4.70
CA SER A 202 -28.58 -8.39 6.07
C SER A 202 -27.41 -8.97 6.88
N ALA A 203 -27.46 -8.88 8.22
CA ALA A 203 -26.35 -9.34 9.08
C ALA A 203 -25.97 -10.83 8.92
N ASP A 204 -26.83 -11.64 8.29
CA ASP A 204 -26.64 -13.08 8.06
C ASP A 204 -26.27 -13.43 6.60
N GLU A 205 -26.14 -12.44 5.71
CA GLU A 205 -25.79 -12.64 4.30
C GLU A 205 -24.34 -12.20 4.05
N ALA A 206 -23.59 -12.98 3.25
CA ALA A 206 -22.20 -12.66 2.96
C ALA A 206 -22.10 -11.30 2.25
N GLY A 207 -21.29 -10.39 2.80
CA GLY A 207 -21.03 -9.08 2.21
C GLY A 207 -20.45 -9.16 0.80
N PRO A 208 -20.44 -8.03 0.05
CA PRO A 208 -19.82 -7.99 -1.26
C PRO A 208 -18.33 -8.36 -1.15
N ALA A 209 -17.86 -9.20 -2.07
CA ALA A 209 -16.49 -9.71 -2.06
C ALA A 209 -15.53 -8.71 -2.72
N GLY A 210 -14.41 -8.44 -2.07
CA GLY A 210 -13.34 -7.58 -2.55
C GLY A 210 -11.98 -8.15 -2.18
N TRP A 211 -10.94 -7.58 -2.78
CA TRP A 211 -9.59 -8.08 -2.58
C TRP A 211 -8.96 -7.51 -1.31
N GLN A 212 -8.24 -8.35 -0.59
CA GLN A 212 -7.45 -7.96 0.56
C GLN A 212 -6.05 -8.54 0.40
N ALA A 213 -5.04 -7.77 0.77
CA ALA A 213 -3.66 -8.23 0.84
C ALA A 213 -3.05 -7.80 2.16
N TRP A 214 -2.25 -8.65 2.78
CA TRP A 214 -1.59 -8.35 4.04
C TRP A 214 -0.28 -9.10 4.18
N ALA A 215 0.61 -8.55 5.00
CA ALA A 215 1.81 -9.25 5.46
C ALA A 215 1.68 -9.58 6.94
N GLU A 216 1.74 -10.86 7.27
CA GLU A 216 1.76 -11.42 8.62
C GLU A 216 3.12 -12.12 8.83
N PRO A 217 4.15 -11.43 9.36
CA PRO A 217 5.53 -11.94 9.38
C PRO A 217 5.73 -13.24 10.18
N ALA A 218 4.80 -13.59 11.04
CA ALA A 218 4.75 -14.86 11.74
C ALA A 218 3.30 -15.17 12.10
N LEU A 219 2.93 -16.45 12.15
CA LEU A 219 1.56 -16.86 12.45
C LEU A 219 1.09 -16.29 13.80
N GLY A 220 -0.04 -15.59 13.79
CA GLY A 220 -0.64 -14.88 14.92
C GLY A 220 0.06 -13.56 15.29
N ALA A 221 1.08 -13.13 14.54
CA ALA A 221 1.68 -11.82 14.73
C ALA A 221 0.77 -10.72 14.19
N ARG A 222 1.01 -9.49 14.64
CA ARG A 222 0.35 -8.33 14.04
C ARG A 222 0.75 -8.19 12.59
N CYS A 223 -0.20 -7.77 11.75
CA CYS A 223 0.10 -7.43 10.37
C CYS A 223 1.16 -6.32 10.32
N LEU A 224 2.12 -6.46 9.41
CA LEU A 224 3.06 -5.39 9.08
C LEU A 224 2.34 -4.28 8.30
N TRP A 225 1.55 -4.67 7.31
CA TRP A 225 0.70 -3.80 6.52
C TRP A 225 -0.51 -4.58 6.02
N VAL A 226 -1.57 -3.84 5.67
CA VAL A 226 -2.80 -4.33 5.06
C VAL A 226 -3.22 -3.39 3.93
N ALA A 227 -3.71 -3.95 2.84
CA ALA A 227 -4.40 -3.26 1.76
C ALA A 227 -5.76 -3.90 1.54
N SER A 228 -6.80 -3.08 1.36
CA SER A 228 -8.17 -3.54 1.11
C SER A 228 -8.75 -2.80 -0.08
N PHE A 229 -9.36 -3.55 -0.99
CA PHE A 229 -9.95 -3.07 -2.23
C PHE A 229 -11.45 -3.39 -2.19
N GLY A 230 -12.28 -2.37 -2.33
CA GLY A 230 -13.73 -2.54 -2.43
C GLY A 230 -14.13 -3.49 -3.57
N SER A 231 -15.32 -4.07 -3.48
CA SER A 231 -15.83 -5.04 -4.44
C SER A 231 -15.91 -4.53 -5.87
N SER A 232 -16.06 -3.22 -6.05
CA SER A 232 -16.16 -2.58 -7.37
C SER A 232 -14.81 -2.10 -7.91
N VAL A 233 -13.70 -2.33 -7.20
CA VAL A 233 -12.36 -2.00 -7.71
C VAL A 233 -12.03 -2.90 -8.91
N PRO A 234 -11.71 -2.35 -10.10
CA PRO A 234 -11.32 -3.15 -11.25
C PRO A 234 -10.17 -4.11 -10.96
N HIS A 235 -10.33 -5.38 -11.32
CA HIS A 235 -9.36 -6.43 -11.00
C HIS A 235 -7.97 -6.21 -11.62
N GLU A 236 -7.87 -5.49 -12.74
CA GLU A 236 -6.57 -5.18 -13.35
C GLU A 236 -5.75 -4.20 -12.50
N LEU A 237 -6.42 -3.32 -11.75
CA LEU A 237 -5.74 -2.42 -10.82
C LEU A 237 -5.18 -3.21 -9.64
N VAL A 238 -5.99 -4.11 -9.08
CA VAL A 238 -5.53 -5.03 -8.02
C VAL A 238 -4.41 -5.92 -8.54
N ALA A 239 -4.47 -6.39 -9.80
CA ALA A 239 -3.42 -7.17 -10.41
C ALA A 239 -2.12 -6.39 -10.61
N ALA A 240 -2.18 -5.09 -10.96
CA ALA A 240 -0.99 -4.23 -11.03
C ALA A 240 -0.31 -4.09 -9.65
N PHE A 241 -1.11 -3.84 -8.61
CA PHE A 241 -0.62 -3.86 -7.22
C PHE A 241 0.00 -5.22 -6.87
N ALA A 242 -0.69 -6.31 -7.16
CA ALA A 242 -0.28 -7.66 -6.79
C ALA A 242 0.99 -8.12 -7.55
N ALA A 243 1.11 -7.79 -8.83
CA ALA A 243 2.32 -8.02 -9.63
C ALA A 243 3.52 -7.27 -9.04
N SER A 244 3.33 -6.00 -8.67
CA SER A 244 4.36 -5.19 -8.04
C SER A 244 4.78 -5.77 -6.69
N LEU A 245 3.80 -6.09 -5.84
CA LEU A 245 4.00 -6.63 -4.51
C LEU A 245 4.76 -7.96 -4.52
N SER A 246 4.37 -8.87 -5.41
CA SER A 246 4.96 -10.21 -5.54
C SER A 246 6.29 -10.22 -6.29
N SER A 247 6.70 -9.10 -6.89
CA SER A 247 7.94 -9.00 -7.64
C SER A 247 9.16 -9.40 -6.81
N THR A 248 10.03 -10.21 -7.42
CA THR A 248 11.32 -10.61 -6.83
C THR A 248 12.41 -9.54 -7.01
N ALA A 249 12.11 -8.43 -7.68
CA ALA A 249 13.07 -7.35 -7.87
C ALA A 249 13.33 -6.65 -6.54
N PRO A 250 14.61 -6.49 -6.13
CA PRO A 250 14.94 -5.85 -4.87
C PRO A 250 14.55 -4.38 -4.90
N VAL A 251 14.21 -3.85 -3.73
CA VAL A 251 13.85 -2.45 -3.53
C VAL A 251 14.86 -1.74 -2.65
N LEU A 252 15.04 -0.45 -2.90
CA LEU A 252 15.98 0.36 -2.13
C LEU A 252 15.34 0.79 -0.80
N ARG A 253 16.01 0.53 0.32
CA ARG A 253 15.54 0.89 1.66
C ARG A 253 16.68 1.45 2.50
N ARG A 254 16.36 2.42 3.37
CA ARG A 254 17.27 2.94 4.41
C ARG A 254 16.85 2.48 5.80
N VAL A 255 15.55 2.26 5.99
CA VAL A 255 14.90 1.77 7.18
C VAL A 255 14.19 0.47 6.85
N LEU A 256 14.40 -0.55 7.68
CA LEU A 256 13.78 -1.86 7.53
C LEU A 256 12.85 -2.12 8.70
N PRO A 257 11.71 -2.81 8.48
CA PRO A 257 10.86 -3.23 9.59
C PRO A 257 11.59 -4.25 10.47
N GLU A 258 11.56 -4.02 11.78
CA GLU A 258 12.17 -4.95 12.75
C GLU A 258 11.54 -6.34 12.65
N ALA A 259 10.22 -6.40 12.48
CA ALA A 259 9.44 -7.65 12.42
C ALA A 259 9.83 -8.58 11.26
N THR A 260 10.45 -8.05 10.19
CA THR A 260 10.84 -8.82 9.01
C THR A 260 12.34 -8.87 8.79
N HIS A 261 13.14 -8.25 9.65
CA HIS A 261 14.57 -8.05 9.46
C HIS A 261 15.36 -9.34 9.17
N GLU A 262 15.01 -10.45 9.83
CA GLU A 262 15.65 -11.77 9.63
C GLU A 262 15.19 -12.50 8.36
N ARG A 263 14.07 -12.06 7.76
CA ARG A 263 13.48 -12.65 6.55
C ARG A 263 13.90 -11.92 5.27
N LEU A 264 14.66 -10.83 5.40
CA LEU A 264 15.07 -9.97 4.30
C LEU A 264 16.49 -10.30 3.82
N LEU A 265 16.61 -10.57 2.52
CA LEU A 265 17.88 -10.55 1.79
C LEU A 265 18.31 -9.09 1.60
N ARG A 266 19.59 -8.80 1.87
CA ARG A 266 20.14 -7.44 1.90
C ARG A 266 21.47 -7.38 1.20
N ALA A 267 21.64 -6.40 0.31
CA ALA A 267 22.92 -6.02 -0.27
C ALA A 267 23.14 -4.51 -0.11
N PRO A 268 24.37 -4.04 0.17
CA PRO A 268 24.64 -2.62 0.24
C PRO A 268 24.37 -1.96 -1.12
N ALA A 269 23.72 -0.80 -1.13
CA ALA A 269 23.68 0.07 -2.28
C ALA A 269 24.94 0.94 -2.27
N ILE A 270 25.79 0.77 -3.30
CA ILE A 270 27.05 1.51 -3.48
C ILE A 270 26.77 2.82 -4.22
#